data_AF-A0A3N0ZMV5-F1
#
_entry.id   AF-A0A3N0ZMV5-F1
#
_cell.length_a   1.000
_cell.length_b   1.000
_cell.length_c   1.000
_cell.angle_alpha   90.00
_cell.angle_beta   90.00
_cell.angle_gamma   90.00
#
_symmetry.space_group_name_H-M   'P 1'
#
loop_
_entity.id
_entity.type
_entity.pdbx_description
1 polymer ?
#
loop_
_entity_poly.entity_id
_entity_poly.type
_entity_poly.pdbx_seq_one_letter_code
_entity_poly.pdbx_strand_id
1 'polypeptide(L)'
;MAFRDGFTTEEWRTLQFAHFWVFKAVAGVDKNIDTEEQIALHNIMENGSKFENPLAREIMMGLEFNIDGISAAFADDRRSIDQGLIDVADLLDKKIDKEIALNFKKTLLAIGIAIGQASGKWFASKFSKEEVAALKEAGLLLRVSEQDLLKPPLLNDIIQTFSK
;
A
#
# COMPACT_ATOMS: atom_id res chain seq x y z
N MET A 1 4.95 20.46 6.73
CA MET A 1 5.13 19.54 7.88
C MET A 1 5.52 18.21 7.27
N ALA A 2 6.68 17.67 7.62
CA ALA A 2 7.04 16.32 7.21
C ALA A 2 6.47 15.35 8.25
N PHE A 3 5.55 14.47 7.85
CA PHE A 3 5.07 13.39 8.72
C PHE A 3 6.25 12.60 9.28
N ARG A 4 7.31 12.44 8.50
CA ARG A 4 8.57 11.78 8.86
C ARG A 4 9.10 12.18 10.24
N ASP A 5 8.97 13.45 10.63
CA ASP A 5 9.51 13.98 11.89
C ASP A 5 8.76 13.43 13.13
N GLY A 6 7.53 12.95 12.95
CA GLY A 6 6.71 12.32 13.99
C GLY A 6 7.01 10.83 14.21
N PHE A 7 7.87 10.24 13.38
CA PHE A 7 8.20 8.82 13.41
C PHE A 7 9.67 8.58 13.74
N THR A 8 9.94 7.51 14.47
CA THR A 8 11.29 6.95 14.52
C THR A 8 11.67 6.38 13.15
N THR A 9 12.96 6.12 12.94
CA THR A 9 13.44 5.51 11.70
C THR A 9 12.79 4.14 11.44
N GLU A 10 12.58 3.32 12.48
CA GLU A 10 11.96 2.00 12.35
C GLU A 10 10.46 2.08 12.05
N GLU A 11 9.76 3.01 12.70
CA GLU A 11 8.33 3.23 12.43
C GLU A 11 8.12 3.76 11.00
N TRP A 12 8.96 4.71 10.56
CA TRP A 12 8.89 5.23 9.20
C TRP A 12 9.19 4.13 8.17
N ARG A 13 10.19 3.30 8.44
CA ARG A 13 10.51 2.15 7.60
C ARG A 13 9.35 1.16 7.52
N THR A 14 8.64 0.94 8.62
CA THR A 14 7.42 0.12 8.64
C THR A 14 6.34 0.70 7.71
N LEU A 15 6.14 2.02 7.69
CA LEU A 15 5.22 2.65 6.72
C LEU A 15 5.69 2.54 5.27
N GLN A 16 7.00 2.61 5.02
CA GLN A 16 7.57 2.37 3.69
C GLN A 16 7.32 0.92 3.24
N PHE A 17 7.52 -0.05 4.14
CA PHE A 17 7.30 -1.48 3.90
C PHE A 17 5.83 -1.85 3.64
N ALA A 18 4.88 -1.03 4.09
CA ALA A 18 3.45 -1.24 3.90
C ALA A 18 3.06 -1.54 2.44
N HIS A 19 3.69 -0.86 1.49
CA HIS A 19 3.47 -1.04 0.06
C HIS A 19 3.81 -2.46 -0.40
N PHE A 20 4.93 -2.99 0.07
CA PHE A 20 5.38 -4.33 -0.26
C PHE A 20 4.58 -5.42 0.43
N TRP A 21 4.16 -5.22 1.69
CA TRP A 21 3.28 -6.16 2.37
C TRP A 21 1.91 -6.23 1.72
N VAL A 22 1.27 -5.10 1.42
CA VAL A 22 -0.03 -5.11 0.73
C VAL A 22 0.11 -5.72 -0.65
N PHE A 23 1.17 -5.38 -1.37
CA PHE A 23 1.45 -6.02 -2.64
C PHE A 23 1.56 -7.55 -2.51
N LYS A 24 2.36 -8.07 -1.57
CA LYS A 24 2.49 -9.52 -1.36
C LYS A 24 1.18 -10.17 -0.90
N ALA A 25 0.39 -9.51 -0.05
CA ALA A 25 -0.90 -10.01 0.41
C ALA A 25 -1.93 -10.09 -0.73
N VAL A 26 -1.98 -9.06 -1.57
CA VAL A 26 -3.05 -8.86 -2.55
C VAL A 26 -2.71 -9.55 -3.88
N ALA A 27 -1.48 -9.39 -4.39
CA ALA A 27 -1.06 -10.01 -5.64
C ALA A 27 -0.72 -11.51 -5.50
N GLY A 28 -0.74 -12.06 -4.28
CA GLY A 28 -0.55 -13.50 -4.03
C GLY A 28 0.83 -14.01 -4.46
N VAL A 29 1.83 -13.13 -4.47
CA VAL A 29 3.13 -13.42 -5.07
C VAL A 29 3.96 -14.29 -4.13
N ASP A 30 4.28 -15.50 -4.59
CA ASP A 30 5.25 -16.38 -3.94
C ASP A 30 6.65 -15.77 -4.08
N LYS A 31 7.03 -15.00 -3.06
CA LYS A 31 8.39 -14.54 -2.70
C LYS A 31 9.11 -13.60 -3.67
N ASN A 32 8.85 -13.64 -4.98
CA ASN A 32 9.54 -12.83 -5.99
C ASN A 32 8.55 -11.98 -6.80
N ILE A 33 8.62 -10.66 -6.61
CA ILE A 33 7.95 -9.66 -7.46
C ILE A 33 8.47 -9.86 -8.90
N ASP A 34 7.59 -10.15 -9.85
CA ASP A 34 8.01 -10.26 -11.24
C ASP A 34 8.30 -8.88 -11.86
N THR A 35 8.91 -8.86 -13.05
CA THR A 35 9.31 -7.61 -13.69
C THR A 35 8.13 -6.70 -14.00
N GLU A 36 6.95 -7.23 -14.32
CA GLU A 36 5.77 -6.42 -14.64
C GLU A 36 5.22 -5.73 -13.39
N GLU A 37 5.22 -6.44 -12.26
CA GLU A 37 4.83 -5.90 -10.96
C GLU A 37 5.80 -4.83 -10.46
N GLN A 38 7.11 -5.02 -10.68
CA GLN A 38 8.11 -3.98 -10.37
C GLN A 38 7.91 -2.74 -11.22
N ILE A 39 7.64 -2.88 -12.52
CA ILE A 39 7.34 -1.77 -13.42
C ILE A 39 6.06 -1.05 -12.97
N ALA A 40 5.00 -1.79 -12.63
CA ALA A 40 3.76 -1.21 -12.15
C ALA A 40 3.95 -0.42 -10.85
N LEU A 41 4.71 -0.97 -9.89
CA LEU A 41 5.06 -0.25 -8.66
C LEU A 41 5.87 1.01 -8.97
N HIS A 42 6.85 0.92 -9.88
CA HIS A 42 7.67 2.06 -10.30
C HIS A 42 6.82 3.19 -10.91
N ASN A 43 5.91 2.86 -11.83
CA ASN A 43 5.01 3.84 -12.45
C ASN A 43 4.11 4.53 -11.40
N ILE A 44 3.66 3.79 -10.38
CA ILE A 44 2.89 4.37 -9.27
C ILE A 44 3.77 5.34 -8.45
N MET A 45 5.03 4.99 -8.21
CA MET A 45 5.98 5.84 -7.48
C MET A 45 6.32 7.13 -8.23
N GLU A 46 6.51 7.10 -9.55
CA GLU A 46 6.70 8.31 -10.37
C GLU A 46 5.50 9.28 -10.26
N ASN A 47 4.32 8.73 -10.01
CA ASN A 47 3.08 9.49 -9.77
C ASN A 47 2.87 9.83 -8.28
N GLY A 48 3.88 9.62 -7.43
CA GLY A 48 3.85 9.84 -5.98
C GLY A 48 3.37 11.22 -5.56
N SER A 49 3.66 12.25 -6.37
CA SER A 49 3.22 13.64 -6.12
C SER A 49 1.71 13.88 -6.31
N LYS A 50 1.03 13.01 -7.08
CA LYS A 50 -0.40 13.10 -7.42
C LYS A 50 -1.33 12.53 -6.34
N PHE A 51 -0.79 11.81 -5.35
CA PHE A 51 -1.60 11.23 -4.28
C PHE A 51 -2.25 12.32 -3.43
N GLU A 52 -3.58 12.30 -3.31
CA GLU A 52 -4.33 13.26 -2.50
C GLU A 52 -3.98 13.14 -1.02
N ASN A 53 -3.82 11.90 -0.53
CA ASN A 53 -3.42 11.64 0.85
C ASN A 53 -1.98 12.16 1.09
N PRO A 54 -1.77 13.08 2.03
CA PRO A 54 -0.47 13.74 2.18
C PRO A 54 0.59 12.81 2.78
N LEU A 55 0.19 11.82 3.58
CA LEU A 55 1.11 10.78 4.09
C LEU A 55 1.56 9.83 2.97
N ALA A 56 0.63 9.39 2.12
CA ALA A 56 0.95 8.57 0.95
C ALA A 56 1.94 9.28 0.04
N ARG A 57 1.69 10.56 -0.24
CA ARG A 57 2.56 11.41 -1.06
C ARG A 57 3.98 11.46 -0.51
N GLU A 58 4.14 11.75 0.78
CA GLU A 58 5.46 11.84 1.41
C GLU A 58 6.20 10.50 1.40
N ILE A 59 5.51 9.39 1.68
CA ILE A 59 6.12 8.06 1.64
C ILE A 59 6.53 7.69 0.22
N MET A 60 5.68 7.94 -0.78
CA MET A 60 5.96 7.62 -2.19
C MET A 60 7.16 8.39 -2.73
N MET A 61 7.24 9.69 -2.44
CA MET A 61 8.42 10.50 -2.81
C MET A 61 9.70 9.97 -2.15
N GLY A 62 9.61 9.49 -0.90
CA GLY A 62 10.74 8.86 -0.21
C GLY A 62 11.11 7.49 -0.78
N LEU A 63 10.14 6.73 -1.28
CA LEU A 63 10.36 5.44 -1.94
C LEU A 63 11.04 5.64 -3.30
N GLU A 64 10.56 6.58 -4.12
CA GLU A 64 11.14 6.91 -5.43
C GLU A 64 12.65 7.19 -5.34
N PHE A 65 13.09 7.91 -4.30
CA PHE A 65 14.49 8.27 -4.12
C PHE A 65 15.41 7.09 -3.74
N ASN A 66 14.90 6.05 -3.07
CA ASN A 66 15.72 4.96 -2.54
C ASN A 66 15.00 3.60 -2.54
N ILE A 67 14.34 3.27 -3.63
CA ILE A 67 13.53 2.05 -3.72
C ILE A 67 14.37 0.79 -3.55
N ASP A 68 15.56 0.74 -4.15
CA ASP A 68 16.45 -0.43 -4.08
C ASP A 68 16.89 -0.73 -2.65
N GLY A 69 17.27 0.32 -1.89
CA GLY A 69 17.68 0.17 -0.50
C GLY A 69 16.52 -0.26 0.41
N ILE A 70 15.31 0.25 0.14
CA ILE A 70 14.11 -0.10 0.92
C ILE A 70 13.67 -1.53 0.58
N SER A 71 13.70 -1.92 -0.70
CA SER A 71 13.40 -3.27 -1.17
C SER A 71 14.36 -4.31 -0.59
N ALA A 72 15.67 -4.01 -0.59
CA ALA A 72 16.67 -4.86 0.06
C ALA A 72 16.41 -4.99 1.58
N ALA A 73 16.14 -3.88 2.26
CA ALA A 73 15.82 -3.92 3.69
C ALA A 73 14.51 -4.69 3.99
N PHE A 74 13.55 -4.66 3.08
CA PHE A 74 12.31 -5.44 3.18
C PHE A 74 12.56 -6.94 2.95
N ALA A 75 13.49 -7.31 2.08
CA ALA A 75 13.87 -8.71 1.86
C ALA A 75 14.47 -9.35 3.12
N ASP A 76 15.13 -8.54 3.96
CA ASP A 76 15.67 -8.95 5.26
C ASP A 76 14.66 -8.87 6.41
N ASP A 77 13.45 -8.33 6.17
CA ASP A 77 12.42 -8.19 7.19
C ASP A 77 11.84 -9.57 7.57
N ARG A 78 11.84 -9.86 8.87
CA ARG A 78 11.43 -11.17 9.41
C ARG A 78 9.96 -11.24 9.78
N ARG A 79 9.21 -10.14 9.69
CA ARG A 79 7.78 -10.14 10.03
C ARG A 79 7.01 -10.86 8.92
N SER A 80 5.96 -11.57 9.31
CA SER A 80 4.96 -12.03 8.34
C SER A 80 4.26 -10.83 7.71
N ILE A 81 3.61 -11.07 6.56
CA ILE A 81 2.75 -10.08 5.91
C ILE A 81 1.68 -9.58 6.91
N ASP A 82 1.03 -10.51 7.60
CA ASP A 82 0.00 -10.22 8.59
C ASP A 82 0.51 -9.30 9.70
N GLN A 83 1.66 -9.64 10.28
CA GLN A 83 2.25 -8.85 11.36
C GLN A 83 2.65 -7.46 10.85
N GLY A 84 3.23 -7.37 9.65
CA GLY A 84 3.60 -6.08 9.06
C GLY A 84 2.39 -5.16 8.83
N LEU A 85 1.29 -5.71 8.32
CA LEU A 85 0.05 -4.94 8.10
C LEU A 85 -0.61 -4.51 9.43
N ILE A 86 -0.58 -5.37 10.45
CA ILE A 86 -1.05 -5.02 11.80
C ILE A 86 -0.19 -3.90 12.40
N ASP A 87 1.13 -4.00 12.32
CA ASP A 87 2.06 -2.97 12.81
C ASP A 87 1.79 -1.61 12.14
N VAL A 88 1.54 -1.61 10.83
CA VAL A 88 1.15 -0.41 10.07
C VAL A 88 -0.16 0.16 10.62
N ALA A 89 -1.18 -0.69 10.81
CA ALA A 89 -2.47 -0.25 11.35
C ALA A 89 -2.31 0.40 12.73
N ASP A 90 -1.56 -0.23 13.63
CA ASP A 90 -1.29 0.26 14.98
C ASP A 90 -0.54 1.60 14.99
N LEU A 91 0.47 1.75 14.14
CA LEU A 91 1.24 3.00 14.02
C LEU A 91 0.36 4.15 13.55
N LEU A 92 -0.46 3.91 12.53
CA LEU A 92 -1.34 4.93 11.97
C LEU A 92 -2.42 5.33 12.98
N ASP A 93 -3.08 4.36 13.63
CA ASP A 93 -4.14 4.62 14.61
C ASP A 93 -3.62 5.40 15.83
N LYS A 94 -2.34 5.24 16.16
CA LYS A 94 -1.69 5.90 17.30
C LYS A 94 -1.20 7.31 17.00
N LYS A 95 -0.65 7.55 15.80
CA LYS A 95 0.15 8.75 15.51
C LYS A 95 -0.45 9.69 14.47
N ILE A 96 -1.38 9.21 13.65
CA ILE A 96 -1.93 9.95 12.52
C ILE A 96 -3.38 10.29 12.81
N ASP A 97 -3.83 11.43 12.28
CA ASP A 97 -5.24 11.77 12.29
C ASP A 97 -6.08 10.65 11.66
N LYS A 98 -7.26 10.38 12.23
CA LYS A 98 -8.08 9.22 11.85
C LYS A 98 -8.47 9.22 10.38
N GLU A 99 -8.77 10.38 9.81
CA GLU A 99 -9.16 10.49 8.40
C GLU A 99 -7.96 10.27 7.49
N ILE A 100 -6.81 10.88 7.82
CA ILE A 100 -5.56 10.69 7.07
C ILE A 100 -5.10 9.22 7.13
N ALA A 101 -5.17 8.60 8.30
CA ALA A 101 -4.82 7.21 8.53
C ALA A 101 -5.71 6.26 7.72
N LEU A 102 -7.02 6.45 7.78
CA LEU A 102 -7.98 5.64 7.03
C LEU A 102 -7.77 5.77 5.53
N ASN A 103 -7.61 7.01 5.04
CA ASN A 103 -7.39 7.26 3.63
C ASN A 103 -6.07 6.66 3.15
N PHE A 104 -5.01 6.71 3.97
CA PHE A 104 -3.73 6.06 3.65
C PHE A 104 -3.87 4.53 3.56
N LYS A 105 -4.57 3.89 4.50
CA LYS A 105 -4.84 2.44 4.44
C LYS A 105 -5.62 2.05 3.18
N LYS A 106 -6.62 2.85 2.80
CA LYS A 106 -7.36 2.68 1.54
C LYS A 106 -6.47 2.88 0.32
N THR A 107 -5.56 3.85 0.38
CA THR A 107 -4.54 4.06 -0.65
C THR A 107 -3.64 2.84 -0.82
N LEU A 108 -3.18 2.21 0.26
CA LEU A 108 -2.39 0.97 0.17
C LEU A 108 -3.16 -0.14 -0.56
N LEU A 109 -4.43 -0.36 -0.20
CA LEU A 109 -5.29 -1.34 -0.87
C LEU A 109 -5.47 -1.03 -2.36
N ALA A 110 -5.72 0.25 -2.69
CA ALA A 110 -5.83 0.73 -4.07
C ALA A 110 -4.56 0.48 -4.88
N ILE A 111 -3.37 0.68 -4.29
CA ILE A 111 -2.08 0.38 -4.93
C ILE A 111 -1.96 -1.12 -5.19
N GLY A 112 -2.29 -1.97 -4.22
CA GLY A 112 -2.30 -3.43 -4.40
C GLY A 112 -3.19 -3.87 -5.56
N ILE A 113 -4.40 -3.32 -5.65
CA ILE A 113 -5.34 -3.56 -6.76
C ILE A 113 -4.72 -3.15 -8.10
N ALA A 114 -4.19 -1.93 -8.18
CA ALA A 114 -3.65 -1.39 -9.43
C ALA A 114 -2.46 -2.20 -9.95
N ILE A 115 -1.57 -2.64 -9.07
CA ILE A 115 -0.44 -3.50 -9.45
C ILE A 115 -0.92 -4.89 -9.90
N GLY A 116 -1.87 -5.49 -9.18
CA GLY A 116 -2.48 -6.76 -9.59
C GLY A 116 -3.11 -6.67 -10.97
N GLN A 117 -3.78 -5.56 -11.29
CA GLN A 117 -4.37 -5.32 -12.61
C GLN A 117 -3.32 -5.10 -13.70
N ALA A 118 -2.27 -4.33 -13.40
CA ALA A 118 -1.20 -4.01 -14.36
C ALA A 118 -0.35 -5.23 -14.74
N SER A 119 -0.14 -6.16 -13.79
CA SER A 119 0.57 -7.43 -14.02
C SER A 119 -0.28 -8.52 -14.69
N GLY A 120 -1.55 -8.21 -15.03
CA GLY A 120 -2.48 -9.19 -15.60
C GLY A 120 -2.88 -10.31 -14.63
N LYS A 121 -2.41 -10.29 -13.37
CA LYS A 121 -2.79 -11.25 -12.33
C LYS A 121 -4.23 -11.07 -11.90
N TRP A 122 -4.74 -9.84 -11.95
CA TRP A 122 -6.11 -9.50 -11.57
C TRP A 122 -6.89 -9.01 -12.79
N PHE A 123 -8.04 -9.62 -13.06
CA PHE A 123 -8.87 -9.24 -14.21
C PHE A 123 -9.60 -7.92 -13.94
N ALA A 124 -9.31 -6.90 -14.75
CA ALA A 124 -9.90 -5.56 -14.64
C ALA A 124 -11.45 -5.54 -14.81
N SER A 125 -12.06 -6.58 -15.38
CA SER A 125 -13.51 -6.63 -15.63
C SER A 125 -14.32 -7.19 -14.46
N LYS A 126 -13.78 -8.17 -13.71
CA LYS A 126 -14.36 -8.71 -12.46
C LYS A 126 -13.27 -9.39 -11.64
N PHE A 127 -13.20 -9.02 -10.35
CA PHE A 127 -12.36 -9.72 -9.40
C PHE A 127 -12.81 -11.18 -9.22
N SER A 128 -11.86 -12.10 -9.14
CA SER A 128 -12.11 -13.48 -8.73
C SER A 128 -12.49 -13.55 -7.24
N LYS A 129 -12.99 -14.70 -6.76
CA LYS A 129 -13.34 -14.85 -5.34
C LYS A 129 -12.10 -14.77 -4.46
N GLU A 130 -10.99 -15.28 -4.98
CA GLU A 130 -9.69 -15.34 -4.34
C GLU A 130 -9.10 -13.92 -4.20
N GLU A 131 -9.19 -13.10 -5.25
CA GLU A 131 -8.77 -11.69 -5.23
C GLU A 131 -9.59 -10.86 -4.24
N VAL A 132 -10.91 -11.07 -4.20
CA VAL A 132 -11.77 -10.42 -3.21
C VAL A 132 -11.42 -10.87 -1.80
N ALA A 133 -11.11 -12.16 -1.59
CA ALA A 133 -10.72 -12.68 -0.28
C ALA A 133 -9.39 -12.06 0.19
N ALA A 134 -8.37 -12.03 -0.67
CA ALA A 134 -7.07 -11.43 -0.38
C ALA A 134 -7.19 -9.93 -0.05
N LEU A 135 -8.01 -9.19 -0.80
CA LEU A 135 -8.27 -7.79 -0.52
C LEU A 135 -8.97 -7.58 0.82
N LYS A 136 -9.97 -8.42 1.14
CA LYS A 136 -10.70 -8.36 2.42
C LYS A 136 -9.77 -8.68 3.58
N GLU A 137 -8.92 -9.69 3.45
CA GLU A 137 -7.94 -10.07 4.46
C GLU A 137 -6.95 -8.95 4.73
N ALA A 138 -6.34 -8.37 3.68
CA ALA A 138 -5.47 -7.22 3.79
C ALA A 138 -6.18 -6.01 4.44
N GLY A 139 -7.44 -5.76 4.07
CA GLY A 139 -8.29 -4.73 4.67
C GLY A 139 -8.52 -4.96 6.17
N LEU A 140 -8.81 -6.20 6.58
CA LEU A 140 -9.00 -6.56 7.99
C LEU A 140 -7.73 -6.33 8.81
N LEU A 141 -6.57 -6.75 8.29
CA LEU A 141 -5.27 -6.54 8.94
C LEU A 141 -4.96 -5.05 9.09
N LEU A 142 -5.32 -4.24 8.10
CA LEU A 142 -5.21 -2.77 8.14
C LEU A 142 -6.30 -2.09 8.99
N ARG A 143 -7.28 -2.84 9.51
CA ARG A 143 -8.47 -2.33 10.22
C ARG A 143 -9.34 -1.40 9.37
N VAL A 144 -9.48 -1.72 8.09
CA VAL A 144 -10.40 -1.07 7.16
C VAL A 144 -11.64 -1.94 7.04
N SER A 145 -12.79 -1.43 7.48
CA SER A 145 -14.05 -2.16 7.36
C SER A 145 -14.67 -2.02 5.96
N GLU A 146 -15.59 -2.91 5.59
CA GLU A 146 -16.35 -2.78 4.33
C GLU A 146 -17.09 -1.44 4.26
N GLN A 147 -17.59 -0.93 5.39
CA GLN A 147 -18.26 0.38 5.44
C GLN A 147 -17.31 1.52 5.12
N ASP A 148 -16.02 1.40 5.46
CA ASP A 148 -15.04 2.44 5.18
C ASP A 148 -14.62 2.47 3.71
N LEU A 149 -14.67 1.32 3.03
CA LEU A 149 -14.45 1.22 1.59
C LEU A 149 -15.57 1.87 0.77
N LEU A 150 -16.78 1.95 1.34
CA LEU A 150 -17.94 2.61 0.72
C LEU A 150 -17.96 4.13 0.94
N LYS A 151 -17.13 4.65 1.83
CA LYS A 151 -17.01 6.11 2.07
C LYS A 151 -16.00 6.72 1.09
N PRO A 152 -16.18 7.98 0.65
CA PRO A 152 -15.16 8.69 -0.11
C PRO A 152 -13.84 8.83 0.68
N PRO A 153 -12.68 8.88 0.00
CA PRO A 153 -12.49 8.58 -1.43
C PRO A 153 -12.67 7.07 -1.69
N LEU A 154 -13.35 6.68 -2.78
CA LEU A 154 -13.52 5.25 -3.10
C LEU A 154 -12.21 4.68 -3.66
N LEU A 155 -12.00 3.36 -3.55
CA LEU A 155 -10.77 2.73 -4.08
C LEU A 155 -10.55 3.04 -5.56
N ASN A 156 -11.60 3.03 -6.38
CA ASN A 156 -11.51 3.37 -7.80
C ASN A 156 -11.11 4.83 -8.04
N ASP A 157 -11.59 5.76 -7.20
CA ASP A 157 -11.22 7.17 -7.31
C ASP A 157 -9.73 7.34 -7.00
N ILE A 158 -9.25 6.66 -5.94
CA ILE A 158 -7.85 6.64 -5.57
C ILE A 158 -6.98 6.06 -6.71
N ILE A 159 -7.35 4.92 -7.29
CA ILE A 159 -6.61 4.29 -8.41
C ILE A 159 -6.48 5.24 -9.60
N GLN A 160 -7.54 5.98 -9.93
CA GLN A 160 -7.52 6.94 -11.04
C GLN A 160 -6.56 8.12 -10.82
N THR A 161 -6.12 8.40 -9.59
CA THR A 161 -5.18 9.50 -9.31
C THR A 161 -3.75 9.21 -9.77
N PHE A 162 -3.33 7.94 -9.75
CA PHE A 162 -1.96 7.53 -10.05
C PHE A 162 -1.85 6.58 -11.26
N SER A 163 -2.97 6.19 -11.87
CA SER A 163 -2.99 5.35 -13.08
C SER A 163 -3.05 6.17 -14.40
N LYS A 164 -2.81 7.48 -14.34
CA LYS A 164 -2.91 8.42 -15.48
C LYS A 164 -1.57 9.02 -15.88
#